data_AF-A0A6V7KBD6-F1
#
_entry.id   AF-A0A6V7KBD6-F1
#
_cell.length_a   1.000
_cell.length_b   1.000
_cell.length_c   1.000
_cell.angle_alpha   90.00
_cell.angle_beta   90.00
_cell.angle_gamma   90.00
#
_symmetry.space_group_name_H-M   'P 1'
#
loop_
_entity.id
_entity.type
_entity.pdbx_description
1 polymer ?
#
loop_
_entity_poly.entity_id
_entity_poly.type
_entity_poly.pdbx_seq_one_letter_code
_entity_poly.pdbx_strand_id
1 'polypeptide(L)'
;SVAWMGQFVAWAADTGVRVYDLNARCSLGLIKWSSTAPALPEHYRCNLRWTNSRTLLIGWVDTVRICQIRKRSSQENPSQNLAEYLIDPISTFQVDFYISGIAPLDTQLVLLGCPKEQDENGKSQRPTLHIVDPKYQDFTTICANYLTLRGYKEYSCNDYHLDCLPEEH
;
A
#
# COMPACT_ATOMS: atom_id res chain seq x y z
N SER A 1 2.19 -10.02 4.21
CA SER A 1 0.78 -9.65 3.94
C SER A 1 0.32 -10.23 2.63
N VAL A 2 -0.97 -10.57 2.53
CA VAL A 2 -1.62 -11.09 1.32
C VAL A 2 -3.00 -10.46 1.18
N ALA A 3 -3.44 -10.19 -0.05
CA ALA A 3 -4.75 -9.63 -0.34
C ALA A 3 -5.32 -10.22 -1.63
N TRP A 4 -6.61 -10.53 -1.62
CA TRP A 4 -7.32 -11.21 -2.71
C TRP A 4 -8.38 -10.29 -3.33
N MET A 5 -8.55 -10.39 -4.65
CA MET A 5 -9.62 -9.73 -5.38
C MET A 5 -9.94 -10.50 -6.66
N GLY A 6 -11.06 -11.22 -6.65
CA GLY A 6 -11.45 -12.10 -7.75
C GLY A 6 -10.36 -13.11 -8.09
N GLN A 7 -9.87 -13.09 -9.35
CA GLN A 7 -8.81 -13.99 -9.83
C GLN A 7 -7.40 -13.57 -9.44
N PHE A 8 -7.23 -12.37 -8.87
CA PHE A 8 -5.91 -11.83 -8.54
C PHE A 8 -5.60 -12.02 -7.06
N VAL A 9 -4.39 -12.49 -6.79
CA VAL A 9 -3.79 -12.51 -5.46
C VAL A 9 -2.52 -11.67 -5.47
N ALA A 10 -2.43 -10.74 -4.52
CA ALA A 10 -1.25 -9.94 -4.27
C ALA A 10 -0.62 -10.32 -2.93
N TRP A 11 0.70 -10.41 -2.86
CA TRP A 11 1.41 -10.61 -1.60
C TRP A 11 2.73 -9.87 -1.56
N ALA A 12 3.11 -9.47 -0.35
CA ALA A 12 4.42 -8.91 -0.09
C ALA A 12 5.47 -10.03 0.03
N ALA A 13 6.63 -9.80 -0.57
CA ALA A 13 7.85 -10.58 -0.44
C ALA A 13 9.00 -9.62 -0.09
N ASP A 14 10.15 -10.16 0.30
CA ASP A 14 11.29 -9.38 0.80
C ASP A 14 11.80 -8.29 -0.16
N THR A 15 11.53 -8.44 -1.46
CA THR A 15 12.00 -7.55 -2.52
C THR A 15 10.92 -6.67 -3.14
N GLY A 16 9.65 -6.81 -2.73
CA GLY A 16 8.53 -6.16 -3.40
C GLY A 16 7.19 -6.85 -3.25
N VAL A 17 6.22 -6.39 -4.01
CA VAL A 17 4.88 -7.00 -4.08
C VAL A 17 4.72 -7.78 -5.37
N ARG A 18 4.27 -9.03 -5.26
CA ARG A 18 3.94 -9.87 -6.42
C ARG A 18 2.44 -9.90 -6.61
N VAL A 19 2.02 -10.02 -7.87
CA VAL A 19 0.62 -10.25 -8.24
C VAL A 19 0.53 -11.43 -9.18
N TYR A 20 -0.41 -12.34 -8.91
CA TYR A 20 -0.61 -13.56 -9.66
C TYR A 20 -2.06 -13.69 -10.11
N ASP A 21 -2.25 -14.13 -11.35
CA ASP A 21 -3.54 -14.48 -11.93
C ASP A 21 -3.78 -15.98 -11.76
N LEU A 22 -4.80 -16.34 -10.99
CA LEU A 22 -5.15 -17.73 -10.72
C LEU A 22 -5.80 -18.43 -11.92
N ASN A 23 -6.52 -17.67 -12.76
CA ASN A 23 -7.19 -18.20 -13.93
C ASN A 23 -6.16 -18.51 -15.02
N ALA A 24 -5.27 -17.55 -15.31
CA ALA A 24 -4.20 -17.71 -16.29
C ALA A 24 -2.98 -18.46 -15.75
N ARG A 25 -2.94 -18.73 -14.43
CA ARG A 25 -1.83 -19.40 -13.72
C ARG A 25 -0.46 -18.77 -14.01
N CYS A 26 -0.41 -17.44 -14.01
CA CYS A 26 0.80 -16.70 -14.33
C CYS A 26 1.01 -15.48 -13.42
N SER A 27 2.26 -15.04 -13.28
CA SER A 27 2.61 -13.82 -12.56
C SER A 27 2.42 -12.60 -13.47
N LEU A 28 1.80 -11.54 -12.95
CA LEU A 28 1.70 -10.24 -13.63
C LEU A 28 3.00 -9.45 -13.53
N GLY A 29 3.80 -9.70 -12.48
CA GLY A 29 5.10 -9.07 -12.28
C GLY A 29 5.50 -8.96 -10.81
N LEU A 30 6.70 -8.40 -10.58
CA LEU A 30 7.20 -8.00 -9.26
C LEU A 30 7.30 -6.48 -9.21
N ILE A 31 6.49 -5.87 -8.36
CA ILE A 31 6.56 -4.45 -8.02
C ILE A 31 7.71 -4.30 -7.02
N LYS A 32 8.91 -4.01 -7.52
CA LYS A 32 10.12 -3.88 -6.68
C LYS A 32 9.96 -2.76 -5.67
N TRP A 33 10.39 -3.02 -4.44
CA TRP A 33 10.46 -2.02 -3.38
C TRP A 33 11.92 -1.74 -3.07
N SER A 34 12.36 -0.50 -3.27
CA SER A 34 13.70 -0.07 -2.89
C SER A 34 13.71 0.26 -1.40
N SER A 35 14.74 -0.20 -0.69
CA SER A 35 15.01 0.23 0.68
C SER A 35 15.36 1.72 0.69
N THR A 36 14.72 2.50 1.56
CA THR A 36 15.10 3.86 1.88
C THR A 36 15.79 3.85 3.24
N ALA A 37 17.11 4.05 3.27
CA ALA A 37 17.81 4.17 4.54
C ALA A 37 17.24 5.35 5.35
N PRO A 38 17.01 5.22 6.67
CA PRO A 38 17.44 4.14 7.57
C PRO A 38 16.42 3.00 7.78
N ALA A 39 15.25 3.03 7.15
CA ALA A 39 14.17 2.08 7.42
C ALA A 39 14.28 0.83 6.53
N LEU A 40 14.51 -0.32 7.17
CA LEU A 40 14.54 -1.61 6.49
C LEU A 40 13.11 -2.12 6.25
N PRO A 41 12.68 -2.39 5.00
CA PRO A 41 11.33 -2.85 4.71
C PRO A 41 10.91 -4.12 5.46
N GLU A 42 11.85 -5.03 5.78
CA GLU A 42 11.55 -6.24 6.56
C GLU A 42 11.05 -5.95 7.99
N HIS A 43 11.31 -4.76 8.53
CA HIS A 43 10.83 -4.35 9.86
C HIS A 43 9.39 -3.80 9.82
N TYR A 44 8.81 -3.60 8.64
CA TYR A 44 7.48 -2.99 8.50
C TYR A 44 6.54 -3.93 7.75
N ARG A 45 5.32 -4.05 8.27
CA ARG A 45 4.25 -4.77 7.57
C ARG A 45 3.88 -4.01 6.30
N CYS A 46 3.96 -4.69 5.16
CA CYS A 46 3.38 -4.18 3.91
C CYS A 46 1.85 -4.17 4.00
N ASN A 47 1.20 -3.05 3.69
CA ASN A 47 -0.26 -2.91 3.69
C ASN A 47 -0.77 -3.00 2.26
N LEU A 48 -1.64 -3.98 1.99
CA LEU A 48 -2.21 -4.24 0.67
C LEU A 48 -3.72 -4.07 0.75
N ARG A 49 -4.31 -3.26 -0.13
CA ARG A 49 -5.77 -3.09 -0.20
C ARG A 49 -6.22 -2.95 -1.64
N TRP A 50 -7.23 -3.70 -2.04
CA TRP A 50 -7.87 -3.53 -3.34
C TRP A 50 -8.95 -2.46 -3.23
N THR A 51 -8.99 -1.50 -4.15
CA THR A 51 -10.10 -0.54 -4.24
C THR A 51 -11.23 -1.07 -5.13
N ASN A 52 -10.87 -1.88 -6.11
CA ASN A 52 -11.78 -2.56 -7.02
C ASN A 52 -11.05 -3.76 -7.66
N SER A 53 -11.66 -4.38 -8.67
CA SER A 53 -11.13 -5.58 -9.34
C SER A 53 -9.78 -5.39 -10.07
N ARG A 54 -9.33 -4.15 -10.27
CA ARG A 54 -8.15 -3.80 -11.08
C ARG A 54 -7.19 -2.82 -10.42
N THR A 55 -7.50 -2.27 -9.26
CA THR A 55 -6.63 -1.28 -8.60
C THR A 55 -6.20 -1.77 -7.22
N LEU A 56 -4.88 -1.88 -7.05
CA LEU A 56 -4.21 -2.30 -5.83
C LEU A 56 -3.51 -1.10 -5.19
N LEU A 57 -3.80 -0.84 -3.93
CA LEU A 57 -3.09 0.09 -3.06
C LEU A 57 -2.02 -0.66 -2.28
N ILE A 58 -0.84 -0.06 -2.21
CA ILE A 58 0.31 -0.57 -1.46
C ILE A 58 0.82 0.57 -0.58
N GLY A 59 0.79 0.37 0.74
CA GLY A 59 1.42 1.25 1.72
C GLY A 59 2.49 0.47 2.47
N TRP A 60 3.77 0.80 2.27
CA TRP A 60 4.86 0.06 2.89
C TRP A 60 6.03 0.97 3.25
N VAL A 61 6.46 0.85 4.52
CA VAL A 61 7.39 1.80 5.15
C VAL A 61 6.78 3.20 5.08
N ASP A 62 7.32 4.10 4.28
CA ASP A 62 6.84 5.47 4.12
C ASP A 62 6.39 5.75 2.67
N THR A 63 6.24 4.70 1.87
CA THR A 63 5.93 4.83 0.45
C THR A 63 4.52 4.31 0.17
N VAL A 64 3.74 5.13 -0.53
CA VAL A 64 2.46 4.75 -1.11
C VAL A 64 2.65 4.49 -2.59
N ARG A 65 2.07 3.40 -3.08
CA ARG A 65 2.04 3.07 -4.50
C ARG A 65 0.64 2.60 -4.89
N ILE A 66 0.06 3.26 -5.88
CA ILE A 66 -1.21 2.87 -6.49
C ILE A 66 -0.88 2.15 -7.79
N CYS A 67 -1.32 0.90 -7.90
CA CYS A 67 -1.07 0.06 -9.05
C CYS A 67 -2.36 -0.30 -9.76
N GLN A 68 -2.34 -0.24 -11.09
CA GLN A 68 -3.44 -0.63 -11.94
C GLN A 68 -3.10 -1.87 -12.75
N ILE A 69 -4.01 -2.84 -12.73
CA ILE A 69 -3.98 -4.00 -13.60
C ILE A 69 -4.69 -3.64 -14.89
N ARG A 70 -3.95 -3.71 -16.00
CA ARG A 70 -4.52 -3.52 -17.34
C ARG A 70 -4.20 -4.71 -18.24
N LYS A 71 -5.05 -4.92 -19.23
CA LYS A 71 -4.82 -5.90 -20.29
C LYS A 71 -3.69 -5.39 -21.20
N ARG A 72 -2.79 -6.30 -21.59
CA ARG A 72 -1.76 -6.01 -22.60
C ARG A 72 -2.42 -5.71 -23.94
N SER A 73 -1.90 -4.71 -24.64
CA SER A 73 -2.25 -4.47 -26.03
C SER A 73 -1.71 -5.58 -26.93
N SER A 74 -2.25 -5.72 -28.14
CA SER A 74 -1.74 -6.66 -29.14
C SER A 74 -0.29 -6.38 -29.52
N GLN A 75 0.17 -5.13 -29.41
CA GLN A 75 1.57 -4.76 -29.65
C GLN A 75 2.50 -5.21 -28.52
N GLU A 76 2.03 -5.22 -27.26
CA GLU A 76 2.79 -5.69 -26.10
C GLU A 76 2.82 -7.22 -26.00
N ASN A 77 1.88 -7.93 -26.64
CA ASN A 77 1.82 -9.39 -26.61
C ASN A 77 1.43 -9.99 -27.99
N PRO A 78 2.24 -9.75 -29.04
CA PRO A 78 1.88 -10.15 -30.41
C PRO A 78 1.85 -11.68 -30.60
N SER A 79 2.61 -12.42 -29.81
CA SER A 79 2.69 -13.88 -29.85
C SER A 79 1.81 -14.58 -28.80
N GLN A 80 1.06 -13.83 -27.98
CA GLN A 80 0.25 -14.34 -26.87
C GLN A 80 1.01 -15.22 -25.85
N ASN A 81 2.33 -15.12 -25.81
CA ASN A 81 3.19 -15.91 -24.93
C ASN A 81 3.40 -15.26 -23.55
N LEU A 82 3.01 -13.99 -23.40
CA LEU A 82 3.07 -13.29 -22.11
C LEU A 82 1.72 -13.34 -21.39
N ALA A 83 1.74 -13.08 -20.08
CA ALA A 83 0.53 -12.91 -19.28
C ALA A 83 -0.41 -11.88 -19.93
N GLU A 84 -1.71 -12.20 -20.03
CA GLU A 84 -2.71 -11.31 -20.62
C GLU A 84 -2.76 -9.95 -19.91
N TYR A 85 -2.57 -9.96 -18.60
CA TYR A 85 -2.55 -8.78 -17.76
C TYR A 85 -1.13 -8.41 -17.35
N LEU A 86 -0.94 -7.12 -17.09
CA LEU A 86 0.22 -6.58 -16.42
C LEU A 86 -0.23 -5.64 -15.32
N ILE A 87 0.69 -5.29 -14.43
CA ILE A 87 0.44 -4.35 -13.35
C ILE A 87 1.41 -3.17 -13.45
N ASP A 88 0.87 -1.96 -13.54
CA ASP A 88 1.64 -0.72 -13.66
C ASP A 88 1.42 0.16 -12.41
N PRO A 89 2.49 0.73 -11.83
CA PRO A 89 2.34 1.81 -10.86
C PRO A 89 1.86 3.08 -11.56
N ILE A 90 0.66 3.55 -11.21
CA ILE A 90 0.08 4.79 -11.76
C ILE A 90 0.29 6.00 -10.84
N SER A 91 0.65 5.77 -9.58
CA SER A 91 1.06 6.80 -8.65
C SER A 91 2.06 6.21 -7.64
N THR A 92 3.11 6.96 -7.32
CA THR A 92 4.06 6.61 -6.25
C THR A 92 4.53 7.88 -5.55
N PHE A 93 4.34 7.96 -4.24
CA PHE A 93 4.77 9.08 -3.43
C PHE A 93 5.19 8.62 -2.04
N GLN A 94 5.96 9.45 -1.34
CA GLN A 94 6.43 9.17 0.02
C GLN A 94 5.75 10.09 1.02
N VAL A 95 5.55 9.59 2.24
CA VAL A 95 5.02 10.33 3.38
C VAL A 95 6.09 10.49 4.47
N ASP A 96 5.86 11.38 5.41
CA ASP A 96 6.78 11.71 6.52
C ASP A 96 6.61 10.80 7.76
N PHE A 97 5.72 9.81 7.69
CA PHE A 97 5.47 8.81 8.75
C PHE A 97 5.65 7.37 8.24
N TYR A 98 5.69 6.40 9.15
CA TYR A 98 5.62 4.97 8.79
C TYR A 98 4.16 4.53 8.68
N ILE A 99 3.83 3.84 7.58
CA ILE A 99 2.49 3.45 7.21
C ILE A 99 2.11 2.14 7.92
N SER A 100 1.09 2.25 8.77
CA SER A 100 0.43 1.14 9.46
C SER A 100 -0.84 0.66 8.73
N GLY A 101 -1.37 1.43 7.78
CA GLY A 101 -2.59 1.06 7.07
C GLY A 101 -2.90 1.99 5.90
N ILE A 102 -3.60 1.45 4.89
CA ILE A 102 -4.03 2.18 3.70
C ILE A 102 -5.42 1.71 3.28
N ALA A 103 -6.28 2.67 2.92
CA ALA A 103 -7.63 2.42 2.47
C ALA A 103 -8.08 3.44 1.41
N PRO A 104 -9.00 3.07 0.50
CA PRO A 104 -9.66 4.03 -0.37
C PRO A 104 -10.70 4.87 0.38
N LEU A 105 -10.88 6.12 -0.06
CA LEU A 105 -12.01 6.99 0.30
C LEU A 105 -12.41 7.77 -0.95
N ASP A 106 -13.39 7.30 -1.70
CA ASP A 106 -13.76 7.84 -3.01
C ASP A 106 -12.55 7.97 -3.95
N THR A 107 -12.16 9.22 -4.30
CA THR A 107 -10.97 9.53 -5.12
C THR A 107 -9.71 9.74 -4.29
N GLN A 108 -9.83 9.75 -2.96
CA GLN A 108 -8.78 10.01 -1.98
C GLN A 108 -8.33 8.70 -1.32
N LEU A 109 -7.31 8.82 -0.47
CA LEU A 109 -6.80 7.73 0.33
C LEU A 109 -6.81 8.10 1.81
N VAL A 110 -7.09 7.10 2.65
CA VAL A 110 -6.87 7.18 4.10
C VAL A 110 -5.60 6.42 4.42
N LEU A 111 -4.67 7.09 5.09
CA LEU A 111 -3.41 6.53 5.57
C LEU A 111 -3.40 6.55 7.09
N LEU A 112 -3.17 5.40 7.70
CA LEU A 112 -2.85 5.28 9.12
C LEU A 112 -1.35 5.14 9.26
N GLY A 113 -0.72 5.90 10.16
CA GLY A 113 0.71 5.79 10.35
C GLY A 113 1.24 6.35 11.66
N CYS A 114 2.47 5.97 11.98
CA CYS A 114 3.18 6.42 13.18
C CYS A 114 4.30 7.39 12.80
N PRO A 115 4.50 8.49 13.55
CA PRO A 115 5.64 9.37 13.35
C PRO A 115 6.97 8.60 13.35
N LYS A 116 7.91 8.99 12.49
CA LYS A 116 9.24 8.36 12.41
C LYS A 116 10.09 8.68 13.65
N GLU A 117 9.90 9.87 14.22
CA GLU A 117 10.59 10.33 15.41
C GLU A 117 9.95 9.77 16.69
N GLN A 118 10.77 9.53 17.71
CA GLN A 118 10.32 9.15 19.04
C GLN A 118 10.13 10.38 19.94
N ASP A 119 9.40 10.24 21.04
CA ASP A 119 9.31 11.30 22.05
C ASP A 119 10.64 11.48 22.82
N GLU A 120 10.71 12.48 23.69
CA GLU A 120 11.90 12.80 24.49
C GLU A 120 12.42 11.62 25.34
N ASN A 121 11.58 10.63 25.62
CA ASN A 121 11.93 9.43 26.39
C ASN A 121 12.22 8.21 25.50
N GLY A 122 12.33 8.40 24.19
CA GLY A 122 12.52 7.32 23.22
C GLY A 122 11.30 6.43 23.03
N LYS A 123 10.10 6.91 23.38
CA LYS A 123 8.84 6.15 23.24
C LYS A 123 8.12 6.53 21.95
N SER A 124 7.28 5.62 21.46
CA SER A 124 6.43 5.86 20.29
C SER A 124 5.50 7.05 20.51
N GLN A 125 5.31 7.82 19.44
CA GLN A 125 4.35 8.92 19.41
C GLN A 125 2.94 8.43 19.04
N ARG A 126 1.94 9.32 19.13
CA ARG A 126 0.55 8.99 18.79
C ARG A 126 0.45 8.65 17.31
N PRO A 127 -0.27 7.58 16.93
CA PRO A 127 -0.55 7.33 15.54
C PRO A 127 -1.43 8.44 14.96
N THR A 128 -1.31 8.62 13.65
CA THR A 128 -1.97 9.67 12.89
C THR A 128 -2.80 9.07 11.76
N LEU A 129 -3.96 9.64 11.52
CA LEU A 129 -4.81 9.33 10.38
C LEU A 129 -4.76 10.51 9.42
N HIS A 130 -4.43 10.24 8.16
CA HIS A 130 -4.31 11.24 7.11
C HIS A 130 -5.30 10.92 5.99
N ILE A 131 -5.99 11.95 5.51
CA ILE A 131 -6.75 11.90 4.26
C ILE A 131 -5.90 12.63 3.22
N VAL A 132 -5.54 11.95 2.15
CA VAL A 132 -4.68 12.47 1.09
C VAL A 132 -5.33 12.34 -0.27
N ASP A 133 -5.12 13.33 -1.13
CA ASP A 133 -5.47 13.26 -2.55
C ASP A 133 -4.22 12.89 -3.36
N PRO A 134 -4.16 11.69 -3.94
CA PRO A 134 -2.96 11.19 -4.62
C PRO A 134 -2.77 11.83 -6.01
N LYS A 135 -1.52 12.17 -6.34
CA LYS A 135 -1.07 12.59 -7.67
C LYS A 135 -0.03 11.60 -8.20
N TYR A 136 0.47 11.80 -9.42
CA TYR A 136 1.39 10.84 -10.06
C TYR A 136 2.66 10.55 -9.23
N GLN A 137 3.34 11.59 -8.74
CA GLN A 137 4.58 11.49 -7.95
C GLN A 137 4.53 12.26 -6.64
N ASP A 138 3.34 12.70 -6.24
CA ASP A 138 3.11 13.58 -5.10
C ASP A 138 1.70 13.34 -4.56
N PHE A 139 1.31 14.06 -3.51
CA PHE A 139 -0.03 14.04 -2.94
C PHE A 139 -0.34 15.38 -2.26
N THR A 140 -1.61 15.63 -1.96
CA THR A 140 -2.00 16.75 -1.10
C THR A 140 -2.71 16.25 0.13
N THR A 141 -2.25 16.66 1.31
CA THR A 141 -2.93 16.36 2.58
C THR A 141 -4.18 17.22 2.70
N ILE A 142 -5.33 16.56 2.81
CA ILE A 142 -6.63 17.21 3.05
C ILE A 142 -6.86 17.31 4.55
N CYS A 143 -6.54 16.25 5.29
CA CYS A 143 -6.72 16.18 6.72
C CYS A 143 -5.63 15.33 7.37
N ALA A 144 -5.22 15.71 8.58
CA ALA A 144 -4.30 14.94 9.41
C ALA A 144 -4.73 15.07 10.88
N ASN A 145 -4.98 13.94 11.54
CA ASN A 145 -5.42 13.92 12.93
C ASN A 145 -4.62 12.90 13.75
N TYR A 146 -4.25 13.29 14.98
CA TYR A 146 -3.72 12.36 15.96
C TYR A 146 -4.85 11.52 16.57
N LEU A 147 -4.65 10.21 16.64
CA LEU A 147 -5.57 9.33 17.32
C LEU A 147 -5.20 9.26 18.81
N THR A 148 -6.19 9.44 19.67
CA THR A 148 -6.00 9.33 21.11
C THR A 148 -6.27 7.90 21.54
N LEU A 149 -5.20 7.13 21.79
CA LEU A 149 -5.28 5.74 22.20
C LEU A 149 -4.54 5.56 23.52
N ARG A 150 -5.16 4.88 24.50
CA ARG A 150 -4.49 4.60 25.78
C ARG A 150 -3.33 3.63 25.54
N GLY A 151 -2.15 3.95 26.08
CA GLY A 151 -0.97 3.10 25.96
C GLY A 151 -0.22 3.21 24.63
N TYR A 152 -0.52 4.20 23.78
CA TYR A 152 0.12 4.36 22.46
C TYR A 152 1.65 4.30 22.47
N LYS A 153 2.27 4.70 23.59
CA LYS A 153 3.73 4.71 23.80
C LYS A 153 4.38 3.33 23.76
N GLU A 154 3.61 2.27 24.00
CA GLU A 154 4.08 0.88 24.03
C GLU A 154 3.81 0.15 22.70
N TYR A 155 3.21 0.81 21.71
CA TYR A 155 2.91 0.24 20.41
C TYR A 155 3.82 0.80 19.32
N SER A 156 4.14 -0.03 18.35
CA SER A 156 4.90 0.27 17.15
C SER A 156 3.99 0.45 15.93
N CYS A 157 4.58 0.86 14.80
CA CYS A 157 3.89 0.96 13.52
C CYS A 157 3.17 -0.34 13.11
N ASN A 158 3.70 -1.52 13.47
CA ASN A 158 3.13 -2.80 13.07
C ASN A 158 1.93 -3.24 13.91
N ASP A 159 1.74 -2.64 15.09
CA ASP A 159 0.64 -2.98 16.02
C ASP A 159 -0.69 -2.34 15.58
N TYR A 160 -0.62 -1.31 14.75
CA TYR A 160 -1.79 -0.65 14.17
C TYR A 160 -2.15 -1.24 12.81
N HIS A 161 -3.45 -1.30 12.54
CA HIS A 161 -4.00 -1.71 11.25
C HIS A 161 -5.21 -0.85 10.91
N LEU A 162 -5.41 -0.61 9.62
CA LEU A 162 -6.60 0.03 9.08
C LEU A 162 -7.37 -1.01 8.30
N ASP A 163 -8.66 -1.15 8.57
CA ASP A 163 -9.56 -1.98 7.78
C ASP A 163 -10.74 -1.13 7.29
N CYS A 164 -11.30 -1.54 6.16
CA CYS A 164 -12.51 -0.96 5.62
C CYS A 164 -13.57 -2.05 5.61
N LEU A 165 -14.71 -1.73 6.22
CA LEU A 165 -15.88 -2.58 6.12
C LEU A 165 -16.33 -2.61 4.65
N PRO A 166 -16.66 -3.79 4.09
CA PRO A 166 -17.31 -3.84 2.79
C PRO A 166 -18.62 -3.07 2.88
N GLU A 167 -18.94 -2.25 1.86
CA GLU A 167 -20.27 -1.67 1.75
C GLU A 167 -21.28 -2.83 1.67
N GLU A 168 -22.25 -2.84 2.58
CA GLU A 168 -23.43 -3.70 2.45
C GLU A 168 -24.22 -3.19 1.24
N HIS A 169 -24.23 -3.96 0.16
CA HIS A 169 -25.11 -3.74 -0.99
C HIS A 169 -26.46 -4.45 -0.79
#